data_AF-A0A1M6X842-F1
#
_entry.id   AF-A0A1M6X842-F1
#
_cell.length_a   1.000
_cell.length_b   1.000
_cell.length_c   1.000
_cell.angle_alpha   90.00
_cell.angle_beta   90.00
_cell.angle_gamma   90.00
#
_symmetry.space_group_name_H-M   'P 1'
#
loop_
_entity.id
_entity.type
_entity.pdbx_description
1 polymer ?
#
loop_
_entity_poly.entity_id
_entity_poly.type
_entity_poly.pdbx_seq_one_letter_code
_entity_poly.pdbx_strand_id
1 'polypeptide(L)'
;MGVEVRVEGLTKSFGRANIWSDVTLTLPPGEISVLLGPSGTGKSVFLKTLIGLLKPDRGSIFIHETDLVRCSESRLYELRKLFGVLFQDGALFGSMTVYDNIAFPLREHTKLSEAAIRDIVMEKMHLVGLEGSEHKLPGEISGGMRKRAGLARAMVLEPEIILFDEPDSGLDPVRTAYLNQLIIDLNAQTDATFLIVTHDINSAQTVPDNIGMLYRRHLAMFGPREVLLTSDDPVVSQFLNGRRQGPIGMSEEKDSAQAEREMAEIPGELEGVPPLKPQLVPSPGLPERKAVARRQARVDAIMHTLPKAAQDAIRASREATAQAERRAGRTPVAAYPSGYADGPTERLNPVDGGEPPQPGRHRI
;
A
#
# COMPACT_ATOMS: atom_id res chain seq x y z
N MET A 1 -13.88 8.21 -7.16
CA MET A 1 -13.95 6.73 -7.02
C MET A 1 -12.64 6.20 -7.53
N GLY A 2 -11.99 5.32 -6.79
CA GLY A 2 -10.69 4.77 -7.16
C GLY A 2 -10.79 3.71 -8.25
N VAL A 3 -9.65 3.42 -8.86
CA VAL A 3 -9.51 2.46 -9.96
C VAL A 3 -8.58 1.32 -9.58
N GLU A 4 -8.78 0.19 -10.24
CA GLU A 4 -7.87 -0.93 -10.13
C GLU A 4 -6.53 -0.60 -10.80
N VAL A 5 -5.43 -1.02 -10.17
CA VAL A 5 -4.10 -1.04 -10.79
C VAL A 5 -3.60 -2.47 -10.79
N ARG A 6 -3.52 -3.09 -11.98
CA ARG A 6 -3.07 -4.47 -12.16
C ARG A 6 -1.63 -4.49 -12.65
N VAL A 7 -0.79 -5.20 -11.92
CA VAL A 7 0.65 -5.32 -12.16
C VAL A 7 0.95 -6.76 -12.52
N GLU A 8 1.61 -6.99 -13.65
CA GLU A 8 1.88 -8.34 -14.17
C GLU A 8 3.35 -8.54 -14.51
N GLY A 9 3.99 -9.50 -13.82
CA GLY A 9 5.33 -9.99 -14.12
C GLY A 9 6.41 -8.91 -14.14
N LEU A 10 6.28 -7.88 -13.30
CA LEU A 10 7.22 -6.76 -13.30
C LEU A 10 8.63 -7.21 -12.89
N THR A 11 9.62 -6.89 -13.73
CA THR A 11 11.06 -7.10 -13.44
C THR A 11 11.88 -5.84 -13.67
N LYS A 12 12.81 -5.50 -12.76
CA LYS A 12 13.67 -4.30 -12.84
C LYS A 12 15.01 -4.52 -12.20
N SER A 13 16.01 -4.07 -12.94
CA SER A 13 17.40 -4.05 -12.55
C SER A 13 18.01 -2.68 -12.82
N PHE A 14 19.07 -2.36 -12.08
CA PHE A 14 20.00 -1.28 -12.39
C PHE A 14 21.39 -1.88 -12.62
N GLY A 15 21.82 -1.94 -13.88
CA GLY A 15 23.03 -2.66 -14.26
C GLY A 15 22.93 -4.14 -13.88
N ARG A 16 23.81 -4.60 -13.00
CA ARG A 16 23.80 -6.00 -12.48
C ARG A 16 22.94 -6.19 -11.23
N ALA A 17 22.47 -5.10 -10.61
CA ALA A 17 21.67 -5.16 -9.41
C ALA A 17 20.20 -5.37 -9.77
N ASN A 18 19.70 -6.58 -9.57
CA ASN A 18 18.29 -6.89 -9.67
C ASN A 18 17.57 -6.33 -8.43
N ILE A 19 16.57 -5.48 -8.66
CA ILE A 19 15.77 -4.85 -7.59
C ILE A 19 14.58 -5.74 -7.26
N TRP A 20 13.83 -6.14 -8.28
CA TRP A 20 12.76 -7.13 -8.13
C TRP A 20 12.52 -7.90 -9.43
N SER A 21 11.95 -9.09 -9.29
CA SER A 21 11.63 -9.99 -10.40
C SER A 21 10.27 -10.64 -10.22
N ASP A 22 9.54 -10.70 -11.34
CA ASP A 22 8.23 -11.34 -11.46
C ASP A 22 7.21 -10.87 -10.40
N VAL A 23 7.15 -9.56 -10.16
CA VAL A 23 6.17 -8.98 -9.23
C VAL A 23 4.81 -8.86 -9.91
N THR A 24 3.83 -9.59 -9.38
CA THR A 24 2.43 -9.57 -9.84
C THR A 24 1.53 -9.26 -8.65
N LEU A 25 0.70 -8.22 -8.76
CA LEU A 25 -0.29 -7.85 -7.76
C LEU A 25 -1.39 -6.98 -8.37
N THR A 26 -2.53 -6.91 -7.70
CA THR A 26 -3.63 -6.01 -8.09
C THR A 26 -3.98 -5.12 -6.91
N LEU A 27 -3.90 -3.80 -7.08
CA LEU A 27 -4.40 -2.84 -6.11
C LEU A 27 -5.91 -2.72 -6.28
N PRO A 28 -6.74 -3.15 -5.31
CA PRO A 28 -8.18 -3.12 -5.48
C PRO A 28 -8.72 -1.68 -5.49
N PRO A 29 -9.76 -1.39 -6.29
CA PRO A 29 -10.31 -0.05 -6.42
C PRO A 29 -10.85 0.49 -5.09
N GLY A 30 -10.43 1.70 -4.75
CA GLY A 30 -10.90 2.43 -3.56
C GLY A 30 -10.44 1.85 -2.22
N GLU A 31 -9.48 0.94 -2.22
CA GLU A 31 -8.94 0.34 -1.01
C GLU A 31 -7.55 0.88 -0.68
N ILE A 32 -7.16 0.72 0.59
CA ILE A 32 -5.81 1.05 1.04
C ILE A 32 -4.97 -0.20 1.01
N SER A 33 -3.95 -0.20 0.16
CA SER A 33 -2.92 -1.23 0.14
C SER A 33 -1.64 -0.69 0.78
N VAL A 34 -0.97 -1.50 1.58
CA VAL A 34 0.37 -1.20 2.10
C VAL A 34 1.37 -2.19 1.50
N LEU A 35 2.51 -1.69 1.03
CA LEU A 35 3.64 -2.49 0.60
C LEU A 35 4.80 -2.35 1.61
N LEU A 36 5.04 -3.43 2.33
CA LEU A 36 6.09 -3.59 3.32
C LEU A 36 7.35 -4.18 2.72
N GLY A 37 8.43 -4.08 3.48
CA GLY A 37 9.70 -4.73 3.22
C GLY A 37 10.82 -4.03 3.96
N PRO A 38 11.92 -4.72 4.27
CA PRO A 38 13.13 -4.09 4.77
C PRO A 38 13.57 -2.88 3.93
N SER A 39 14.42 -2.04 4.50
CA SER A 39 15.09 -0.97 3.75
C SER A 39 15.84 -1.54 2.53
N GLY A 40 16.04 -0.72 1.50
CA GLY A 40 16.77 -1.16 0.30
C GLY A 40 16.03 -2.13 -0.65
N THR A 41 14.88 -2.69 -0.28
CA THR A 41 14.13 -3.70 -1.09
C THR A 41 13.46 -3.17 -2.36
N GLY A 42 13.63 -1.89 -2.69
CA GLY A 42 13.11 -1.32 -3.94
C GLY A 42 11.65 -0.86 -3.89
N LYS A 43 11.07 -0.64 -2.71
CA LYS A 43 9.68 -0.16 -2.57
C LYS A 43 9.44 1.19 -3.27
N SER A 44 10.31 2.18 -3.07
CA SER A 44 10.22 3.46 -3.78
C SER A 44 10.50 3.34 -5.27
N VAL A 45 11.30 2.35 -5.70
CA VAL A 45 11.50 2.02 -7.13
C VAL A 45 10.21 1.45 -7.71
N PHE A 46 9.51 0.58 -6.99
CA PHE A 46 8.21 0.05 -7.39
C PHE A 46 7.18 1.18 -7.54
N LEU A 47 7.07 2.07 -6.55
CA LEU A 47 6.18 3.25 -6.61
C LEU A 47 6.49 4.13 -7.83
N LYS A 48 7.76 4.49 -8.06
CA LYS A 48 8.18 5.26 -9.24
C LYS A 48 7.90 4.56 -10.57
N THR A 49 7.87 3.23 -10.56
CA THR A 49 7.53 2.42 -11.74
C THR A 49 6.03 2.47 -12.03
N LEU A 50 5.17 2.43 -11.00
CA LEU A 50 3.71 2.53 -11.14
C LEU A 50 3.24 3.84 -11.80
N ILE A 51 3.95 4.95 -11.58
CA ILE A 51 3.65 6.26 -12.18
C ILE A 51 4.41 6.51 -13.50
N GLY A 52 5.17 5.51 -13.96
CA GLY A 52 5.96 5.61 -15.18
C GLY A 52 7.10 6.62 -15.13
N LEU A 53 7.63 6.94 -13.94
CA LEU A 53 8.90 7.67 -13.83
C LEU A 53 10.10 6.77 -14.09
N LEU A 54 9.96 5.47 -13.81
CA LEU A 54 10.91 4.44 -14.15
C LEU A 54 10.23 3.40 -15.04
N LYS A 55 10.88 3.02 -16.14
CA LYS A 55 10.39 1.94 -17.00
C LYS A 55 10.89 0.60 -16.44
N PRO A 56 10.01 -0.41 -16.28
CA PRO A 56 10.45 -1.76 -15.95
C PRO A 56 11.18 -2.40 -17.13
N ASP A 57 11.97 -3.43 -16.86
CA ASP A 57 12.67 -4.20 -17.90
C ASP A 57 11.73 -5.24 -18.53
N ARG A 58 10.80 -5.80 -17.74
CA ARG A 58 9.74 -6.72 -18.19
C ARG A 58 8.46 -6.48 -17.42
N GLY A 59 7.35 -6.99 -17.96
CA GLY A 59 6.02 -6.93 -17.36
C GLY A 59 5.18 -5.77 -17.89
N SER A 60 3.97 -5.65 -17.35
CA SER A 60 2.97 -4.67 -17.75
C SER A 60 2.25 -4.10 -16.52
N ILE A 61 1.73 -2.88 -16.66
CA ILE A 61 0.98 -2.18 -15.62
C ILE A 61 -0.30 -1.66 -16.25
N PHE A 62 -1.44 -2.19 -15.86
CA PHE A 62 -2.74 -1.85 -16.41
C PHE A 62 -3.50 -0.92 -15.46
N ILE A 63 -3.99 0.18 -16.02
CA ILE A 63 -4.92 1.11 -15.37
C ILE A 63 -6.07 1.29 -16.36
N HIS A 64 -7.26 0.87 -15.96
CA HIS A 64 -8.34 0.57 -16.89
C HIS A 64 -7.83 -0.40 -17.99
N GLU A 65 -8.14 -0.11 -19.26
CA GLU A 65 -7.72 -0.90 -20.42
C GLU A 65 -6.35 -0.49 -20.99
N THR A 66 -5.59 0.38 -20.31
CA THR A 66 -4.32 0.90 -20.84
C THR A 66 -3.11 0.27 -20.16
N ASP A 67 -2.21 -0.34 -20.92
CA ASP A 67 -0.87 -0.73 -20.46
C ASP A 67 0.05 0.50 -20.42
N LEU A 68 0.33 0.98 -19.22
CA LEU A 68 1.16 2.14 -18.93
C LEU A 68 2.59 1.97 -19.49
N VAL A 69 3.13 0.75 -19.53
CA VAL A 69 4.52 0.46 -19.96
C VAL A 69 4.71 0.62 -21.47
N ARG A 70 3.63 0.42 -22.24
CA ARG A 70 3.65 0.36 -23.71
C ARG A 70 2.89 1.49 -24.39
N CYS A 71 2.21 2.35 -23.64
CA CYS A 71 1.44 3.47 -24.19
C CYS A 71 2.34 4.60 -24.73
N SER A 72 1.76 5.49 -25.54
CA SER A 72 2.44 6.69 -26.03
C SER A 72 2.71 7.68 -24.89
N GLU A 73 3.68 8.58 -25.08
CA GLU A 73 3.98 9.63 -24.08
C GLU A 73 2.77 10.52 -23.78
N SER A 74 1.97 10.84 -24.81
CA SER A 74 0.72 11.60 -24.64
C SER A 74 -0.29 10.86 -23.76
N ARG A 75 -0.43 9.54 -23.94
CA ARG A 75 -1.33 8.73 -23.13
C ARG A 75 -0.78 8.56 -21.70
N LEU A 76 0.53 8.39 -21.55
CA LEU A 76 1.19 8.34 -20.25
C LEU A 76 0.99 9.66 -19.47
N TYR A 77 1.05 10.80 -20.15
CA TYR A 77 0.77 12.10 -19.55
C TYR A 77 -0.66 12.21 -19.00
N GLU A 78 -1.66 11.72 -19.75
CA GLU A 78 -3.04 11.66 -19.26
C GLU A 78 -3.20 10.69 -18.09
N LEU A 79 -2.58 9.51 -18.16
CA LEU A 79 -2.59 8.55 -17.04
C LEU A 79 -1.98 9.13 -15.77
N ARG A 80 -0.92 9.93 -15.87
CA ARG A 80 -0.28 10.56 -14.70
C ARG A 80 -1.22 11.51 -13.95
N LYS A 81 -2.22 12.09 -14.61
CA LYS A 81 -3.23 12.94 -13.94
C LYS A 81 -4.15 12.15 -13.01
N LEU A 82 -4.25 10.84 -13.22
CA LEU A 82 -5.01 9.94 -12.33
C LEU A 82 -4.30 9.70 -10.99
N PHE A 83 -3.02 10.07 -10.89
CA PHE A 83 -2.19 9.85 -9.72
C PHE A 83 -1.97 11.13 -8.90
N GLY A 84 -2.20 11.03 -7.60
CA GLY A 84 -1.60 11.88 -6.58
C GLY A 84 -0.41 11.18 -5.94
N VAL A 85 0.69 11.88 -5.72
CA VAL A 85 1.88 11.29 -5.09
C VAL A 85 2.38 12.15 -3.93
N LEU A 86 2.42 11.56 -2.73
CA LEU A 86 3.14 12.08 -1.58
C LEU A 86 4.53 11.42 -1.51
N PHE A 87 5.56 12.18 -1.85
CA PHE A 87 6.95 11.76 -1.65
C PHE A 87 7.37 11.90 -0.18
N GLN A 88 8.41 11.16 0.21
CA GLN A 88 8.94 11.08 1.59
C GLN A 88 9.11 12.44 2.30
N ASP A 89 9.73 13.42 1.63
CA ASP A 89 9.95 14.77 2.17
C ASP A 89 8.85 15.78 1.77
N GLY A 90 7.71 15.30 1.27
CA GLY A 90 6.65 16.10 0.65
C GLY A 90 7.01 16.65 -0.73
N ALA A 91 8.30 16.85 -1.02
CA ALA A 91 8.85 17.39 -2.27
C ALA A 91 8.22 18.73 -2.68
N LEU A 92 8.01 19.62 -1.72
CA LEU A 92 7.51 20.98 -1.96
C LEU A 92 8.59 21.84 -2.64
N PHE A 93 8.18 22.72 -3.54
CA PHE A 93 9.04 23.74 -4.13
C PHE A 93 9.39 24.77 -3.06
N GLY A 94 10.67 24.81 -2.66
CA GLY A 94 11.15 25.67 -1.57
C GLY A 94 10.99 27.18 -1.83
N SER A 95 10.87 27.57 -3.09
CA SER A 95 10.67 28.96 -3.54
C SER A 95 9.20 29.38 -3.62
N MET A 96 8.25 28.48 -3.35
CA MET A 96 6.81 28.73 -3.42
C MET A 96 6.18 28.63 -2.04
N THR A 97 5.12 29.39 -1.81
CA THR A 97 4.33 29.28 -0.57
C THR A 97 3.63 27.92 -0.48
N VAL A 98 3.11 27.56 0.69
CA VAL A 98 2.26 26.36 0.85
C VAL A 98 1.06 26.43 -0.10
N TYR A 99 0.40 27.58 -0.19
CA TYR A 99 -0.71 27.79 -1.12
C TYR A 99 -0.29 27.54 -2.57
N ASP A 100 0.81 28.16 -3.02
CA ASP A 100 1.26 28.03 -4.41
C ASP A 100 1.71 26.61 -4.76
N ASN A 101 2.30 25.90 -3.79
CA ASN A 101 2.62 24.49 -3.95
C ASN A 101 1.37 23.66 -4.23
N ILE A 102 0.29 23.88 -3.47
CA ILE A 102 -0.98 23.15 -3.63
C ILE A 102 -1.71 23.59 -4.91
N ALA A 103 -1.65 24.88 -5.26
CA ALA A 103 -2.27 25.43 -6.46
C ALA A 103 -1.57 25.01 -7.76
N PHE A 104 -0.27 24.66 -7.70
CA PHE A 104 0.56 24.41 -8.87
C PHE A 104 -0.05 23.39 -9.86
N PRO A 105 -0.48 22.18 -9.45
CA PRO A 105 -1.08 21.23 -10.40
C PRO A 105 -2.34 21.75 -11.08
N LEU A 106 -3.16 22.55 -10.39
CA LEU A 106 -4.35 23.17 -10.98
C LEU A 106 -3.96 24.17 -12.07
N ARG A 107 -2.97 25.04 -11.80
CA ARG A 107 -2.50 26.05 -12.75
C ARG A 107 -1.87 25.43 -14.00
N GLU A 108 -1.17 24.31 -13.85
CA GLU A 108 -0.50 23.63 -14.96
C GLU A 108 -1.43 22.74 -15.80
N HIS A 109 -2.43 22.11 -15.17
CA HIS A 109 -3.21 21.05 -15.82
C HIS A 109 -4.67 21.41 -16.06
N THR A 110 -5.13 22.59 -15.63
CA THR A 110 -6.51 23.06 -15.83
C THR A 110 -6.55 24.45 -16.48
N LYS A 111 -7.76 24.92 -16.81
CA LYS A 111 -8.01 26.29 -17.29
C LYS A 111 -8.92 27.07 -16.32
N LEU A 112 -8.88 26.72 -15.04
CA LEU A 112 -9.68 27.35 -14.01
C LEU A 112 -9.24 28.80 -13.76
N SER A 113 -10.17 29.64 -13.32
CA SER A 113 -9.84 31.00 -12.88
C SER A 113 -9.11 30.95 -11.53
N GLU A 114 -8.30 31.96 -11.22
CA GLU A 114 -7.61 32.05 -9.91
C GLU A 114 -8.60 32.04 -8.73
N ALA A 115 -9.81 32.55 -8.91
CA ALA A 115 -10.86 32.47 -7.89
C ALA A 115 -11.28 31.01 -7.63
N ALA A 116 -11.54 30.23 -8.68
CA ALA A 116 -11.89 28.82 -8.55
C ALA A 116 -10.71 28.00 -8.00
N ILE A 117 -9.48 28.29 -8.42
CA ILE A 117 -8.27 27.65 -7.87
C ILE A 117 -8.17 27.92 -6.37
N ARG A 118 -8.41 29.17 -5.94
CA ARG A 118 -8.39 29.54 -4.53
C ARG A 118 -9.37 28.72 -3.72
N ASP A 119 -10.61 28.58 -4.19
CA ASP A 119 -11.63 27.84 -3.46
C ASP A 119 -11.24 26.36 -3.28
N ILE A 120 -10.75 25.71 -4.34
CA ILE A 120 -10.28 24.31 -4.29
C ILE A 120 -9.07 24.17 -3.35
N VAL A 121 -8.08 25.07 -3.45
CA VAL A 121 -6.88 25.01 -2.62
C VAL A 121 -7.23 25.17 -1.14
N MET A 122 -8.11 26.12 -0.82
CA MET A 122 -8.55 26.35 0.55
C MET A 122 -9.33 25.15 1.10
N GLU A 123 -10.18 24.52 0.28
CA GLU A 123 -10.84 23.25 0.64
C GLU A 123 -9.81 22.15 0.97
N LYS A 124 -8.82 21.92 0.09
CA LYS A 124 -7.81 20.89 0.34
C LYS A 124 -6.92 21.23 1.55
N MET A 125 -6.62 22.50 1.79
CA MET A 125 -5.90 22.96 2.99
C MET A 125 -6.70 22.73 4.28
N HIS A 126 -8.01 22.96 4.25
CA HIS A 126 -8.92 22.63 5.35
C HIS A 126 -8.89 21.13 5.66
N LEU A 127 -9.03 20.29 4.63
CA LEU A 127 -9.01 18.82 4.77
C LEU A 127 -7.75 18.30 5.46
N VAL A 128 -6.60 18.94 5.23
CA VAL A 128 -5.33 18.54 5.86
C VAL A 128 -4.99 19.39 7.09
N GLY A 129 -5.86 20.28 7.54
CA GLY A 129 -5.67 21.12 8.74
C GLY A 129 -4.48 22.09 8.64
N LEU A 130 -4.35 22.78 7.51
CA LEU A 130 -3.29 23.76 7.24
C LEU A 130 -3.78 25.21 7.08
N GLU A 131 -5.05 25.49 7.40
CA GLU A 131 -5.59 26.85 7.41
C GLU A 131 -4.72 27.79 8.26
N GLY A 132 -4.52 29.01 7.77
CA GLY A 132 -3.65 30.02 8.37
C GLY A 132 -2.15 29.85 8.09
N SER A 133 -1.76 28.86 7.26
CA SER A 133 -0.37 28.64 6.84
C SER A 133 -0.14 28.83 5.34
N GLU A 134 -1.09 29.45 4.64
CA GLU A 134 -1.12 29.64 3.17
C GLU A 134 0.15 30.34 2.66
N HIS A 135 0.54 31.40 3.36
CA HIS A 135 1.63 32.29 2.94
C HIS A 135 3.02 31.84 3.41
N LYS A 136 3.10 30.80 4.24
CA LYS A 136 4.37 30.29 4.74
C LYS A 136 5.14 29.57 3.62
N LEU A 137 6.45 29.63 3.68
CA LEU A 137 7.34 28.83 2.85
C LEU A 137 7.58 27.44 3.47
N PRO A 138 7.97 26.41 2.69
CA PRO A 138 8.26 25.07 3.20
C PRO A 138 9.30 25.03 4.33
N GLY A 139 10.25 25.97 4.34
CA GLY A 139 11.25 26.12 5.40
C GLY A 139 10.71 26.64 6.74
N GLU A 140 9.52 27.24 6.74
CA GLU A 140 8.90 27.90 7.90
C GLU A 140 7.85 27.01 8.60
N ILE A 141 7.63 25.80 8.10
CA ILE A 141 6.63 24.86 8.62
C ILE A 141 7.28 23.56 9.11
N SER A 142 6.63 22.87 10.05
CA SER A 142 7.14 21.61 10.61
C SER A 142 7.15 20.47 9.57
N GLY A 143 7.92 19.40 9.82
CA GLY A 143 7.94 18.22 8.94
C GLY A 143 6.56 17.60 8.72
N GLY A 144 5.74 17.50 9.77
CA GLY A 144 4.36 17.04 9.65
C GLY A 144 3.47 17.98 8.83
N MET A 145 3.69 19.30 8.90
CA MET A 145 2.99 20.26 8.04
C MET A 145 3.43 20.13 6.58
N ARG A 146 4.73 19.90 6.31
CA ARG A 146 5.23 19.68 4.94
C ARG A 146 4.59 18.45 4.29
N LYS A 147 4.46 17.35 5.04
CA LYS A 147 3.81 16.13 4.57
C LYS A 147 2.32 16.34 4.26
N ARG A 148 1.61 17.03 5.16
CA ARG A 148 0.21 17.40 4.94
C ARG A 148 0.03 18.35 3.74
N ALA A 149 0.94 19.30 3.52
CA ALA A 149 0.92 20.17 2.35
C ALA A 149 1.19 19.40 1.06
N GLY A 150 2.16 18.47 1.09
CA GLY A 150 2.44 17.56 -0.02
C GLY A 150 1.23 16.68 -0.35
N LEU A 151 0.49 16.23 0.67
CA LEU A 151 -0.73 15.44 0.50
C LEU A 151 -1.87 16.29 -0.10
N ALA A 152 -2.08 17.51 0.38
CA ALA A 152 -3.06 18.43 -0.22
C ALA A 152 -2.74 18.70 -1.70
N ARG A 153 -1.46 18.92 -2.03
CA ARG A 153 -1.01 19.06 -3.43
C ARG A 153 -1.27 17.80 -4.24
N ALA A 154 -1.01 16.62 -3.69
CA ALA A 154 -1.27 15.35 -4.36
C ALA A 154 -2.76 15.14 -4.65
N MET A 155 -3.65 15.68 -3.82
CA MET A 155 -5.10 15.50 -3.91
C MET A 155 -5.83 16.57 -4.71
N VAL A 156 -5.15 17.66 -5.06
CA VAL A 156 -5.82 18.86 -5.60
C VAL A 156 -6.52 18.64 -6.94
N LEU A 157 -6.06 17.68 -7.74
CA LEU A 157 -6.67 17.27 -9.01
C LEU A 157 -7.72 16.17 -8.86
N GLU A 158 -8.07 15.81 -7.63
CA GLU A 158 -9.01 14.72 -7.31
C GLU A 158 -8.62 13.39 -7.98
N PRO A 159 -7.39 12.91 -7.74
CA PRO A 159 -6.88 11.71 -8.40
C PRO A 159 -7.65 10.44 -7.98
N GLU A 160 -7.69 9.47 -8.89
CA GLU A 160 -8.30 8.15 -8.63
C GLU A 160 -7.35 7.24 -7.85
N ILE A 161 -6.04 7.50 -7.91
CA ILE A 161 -4.99 6.73 -7.24
C ILE A 161 -4.11 7.67 -6.42
N ILE A 162 -3.85 7.35 -5.15
CA ILE A 162 -2.93 8.11 -4.29
C ILE A 162 -1.80 7.21 -3.80
N LEU A 163 -0.56 7.62 -4.04
CA LEU A 163 0.63 6.89 -3.65
C LEU A 163 1.37 7.64 -2.54
N PHE A 164 1.77 6.92 -1.51
CA PHE A 164 2.52 7.44 -0.37
C PHE A 164 3.88 6.74 -0.30
N ASP A 165 4.96 7.49 -0.40
CA ASP A 165 6.34 6.99 -0.25
C ASP A 165 6.84 7.35 1.16
N GLU A 166 6.85 6.38 2.07
CA GLU A 166 7.24 6.51 3.48
C GLU A 166 6.64 7.74 4.19
N PRO A 167 5.29 7.84 4.24
CA PRO A 167 4.59 9.00 4.79
C PRO A 167 4.86 9.19 6.29
N ASP A 168 5.30 8.17 7.00
CA ASP A 168 5.60 8.14 8.44
C ASP A 168 7.06 8.53 8.78
N SER A 169 7.97 8.53 7.81
CA SER A 169 9.41 8.79 8.02
C SER A 169 9.71 10.11 8.76
N GLY A 170 10.59 10.08 9.76
CA GLY A 170 10.98 11.30 10.49
C GLY A 170 9.85 11.99 11.29
N LEU A 171 8.71 11.33 11.46
CA LEU A 171 7.65 11.74 12.40
C LEU A 171 7.78 10.97 13.71
N ASP A 172 7.42 11.62 14.81
CA ASP A 172 7.26 10.95 16.10
C ASP A 172 5.98 10.08 16.11
N PRO A 173 5.88 9.08 17.02
CA PRO A 173 4.75 8.14 17.02
C PRO A 173 3.37 8.79 17.13
N VAL A 174 3.25 9.94 17.82
CA VAL A 174 1.98 10.66 17.96
C VAL A 174 1.59 11.27 16.62
N ARG A 175 2.51 11.91 15.92
CA ARG A 175 2.26 12.47 14.57
C ARG A 175 1.97 11.38 13.53
N THR A 176 2.63 10.23 13.61
CA THR A 176 2.31 9.07 12.76
C THR A 176 0.88 8.59 12.98
N ALA A 177 0.42 8.53 14.23
CA ALA A 177 -0.97 8.17 14.52
C ALA A 177 -1.99 9.16 13.92
N TYR A 178 -1.72 10.47 14.03
CA TYR A 178 -2.57 11.49 13.38
C TYR A 178 -2.57 11.36 11.85
N LEU A 179 -1.41 11.07 11.24
CA LEU A 179 -1.32 10.87 9.80
C LEU A 179 -2.10 9.63 9.35
N ASN A 180 -2.00 8.53 10.09
CA ASN A 180 -2.76 7.31 9.83
C ASN A 180 -4.27 7.54 9.90
N GLN A 181 -4.73 8.29 10.90
CA GLN A 181 -6.14 8.68 10.99
C GLN A 181 -6.56 9.53 9.79
N LEU A 182 -5.75 10.52 9.40
CA LEU A 182 -6.01 11.35 8.22
C LEU A 182 -6.11 10.49 6.94
N ILE A 183 -5.24 9.51 6.74
CA ILE A 183 -5.29 8.61 5.58
C ILE A 183 -6.62 7.84 5.52
N ILE A 184 -7.07 7.33 6.67
CA ILE A 184 -8.35 6.61 6.79
C ILE A 184 -9.53 7.53 6.47
N ASP A 185 -9.51 8.74 7.02
CA ASP A 185 -10.53 9.77 6.81
C ASP A 185 -10.61 10.21 5.34
N LEU A 186 -9.47 10.35 4.67
CA LEU A 186 -9.41 10.74 3.26
C LEU A 186 -9.89 9.61 2.34
N ASN A 187 -9.53 8.35 2.60
CA ASN A 187 -10.05 7.23 1.81
C ASN A 187 -11.56 7.08 1.99
N ALA A 188 -12.09 7.32 3.20
CA ALA A 188 -13.54 7.30 3.43
C ALA A 188 -14.30 8.35 2.60
N GLN A 189 -13.73 9.55 2.46
CA GLN A 189 -14.35 10.66 1.73
C GLN A 189 -14.20 10.53 0.21
N THR A 190 -13.03 10.08 -0.27
CA THR A 190 -12.69 10.08 -1.71
C THR A 190 -12.97 8.75 -2.40
N ASP A 191 -12.98 7.65 -1.65
CA ASP A 191 -13.01 6.28 -2.14
C ASP A 191 -11.91 6.00 -3.19
N ALA A 192 -10.79 6.73 -3.15
CA ALA A 192 -9.66 6.58 -4.07
C ALA A 192 -8.73 5.41 -3.68
N THR A 193 -8.03 4.84 -4.67
CA THR A 193 -7.16 3.67 -4.50
C THR A 193 -5.82 4.10 -3.91
N PHE A 194 -5.45 3.58 -2.74
CA PHE A 194 -4.23 4.00 -2.05
C PHE A 194 -3.17 2.91 -2.10
N LEU A 195 -1.92 3.31 -2.34
CA LEU A 195 -0.75 2.49 -2.07
C LEU A 195 0.19 3.23 -1.12
N ILE A 196 0.46 2.63 0.03
CA ILE A 196 1.40 3.16 1.01
C ILE A 196 2.63 2.26 1.04
N VAL A 197 3.77 2.81 0.66
CA VAL A 197 5.07 2.20 0.89
C VAL A 197 5.55 2.64 2.26
N THR A 198 5.78 1.70 3.18
CA THR A 198 6.28 2.01 4.51
C THR A 198 7.04 0.82 5.10
N HIS A 199 7.82 1.07 6.14
CA HIS A 199 8.40 0.06 7.01
C HIS A 199 7.82 0.11 8.44
N ASP A 200 6.86 1.02 8.72
CA ASP A 200 6.19 1.10 10.01
C ASP A 200 5.14 -0.01 10.18
N ILE A 201 5.45 -0.94 11.09
CA ILE A 201 4.61 -2.10 11.39
C ILE A 201 3.25 -1.66 11.94
N ASN A 202 3.20 -0.61 12.77
CA ASN A 202 1.96 -0.20 13.39
C ASN A 202 0.94 0.34 12.36
N SER A 203 1.41 1.14 11.40
CA SER A 203 0.61 1.61 10.27
C SER A 203 0.12 0.44 9.43
N ALA A 204 0.99 -0.51 9.10
CA ALA A 204 0.60 -1.70 8.35
C ALA A 204 -0.39 -2.62 9.09
N GLN A 205 -0.35 -2.62 10.42
CA GLN A 205 -1.30 -3.38 11.25
C GLN A 205 -2.61 -2.64 11.49
N THR A 206 -2.77 -1.36 11.18
CA THR A 206 -3.97 -0.59 11.60
C THR A 206 -4.66 0.17 10.48
N VAL A 207 -3.96 0.47 9.39
CA VAL A 207 -4.48 1.26 8.27
C VAL A 207 -5.01 0.42 7.10
N PRO A 208 -4.22 -0.51 6.51
CA PRO A 208 -4.56 -1.06 5.20
C PRO A 208 -5.73 -2.03 5.22
N ASP A 209 -6.33 -2.21 4.05
CA ASP A 209 -7.20 -3.31 3.68
C ASP A 209 -6.41 -4.48 3.10
N ASN A 210 -5.36 -4.20 2.32
CA ASN A 210 -4.46 -5.20 1.75
C ASN A 210 -3.02 -4.93 2.18
N ILE A 211 -2.27 -5.99 2.48
CA ILE A 211 -0.85 -5.90 2.82
C ILE A 211 -0.08 -6.69 1.76
N GLY A 212 1.01 -6.11 1.29
CA GLY A 212 2.02 -6.76 0.48
C GLY A 212 3.36 -6.73 1.19
N MET A 213 4.22 -7.70 0.94
CA MET A 213 5.59 -7.70 1.44
C MET A 213 6.58 -8.01 0.32
N LEU A 214 7.46 -7.05 0.04
CA LEU A 214 8.66 -7.27 -0.75
C LEU A 214 9.77 -7.81 0.13
N TYR A 215 10.32 -8.95 -0.28
CA TYR A 215 11.47 -9.55 0.39
C TYR A 215 12.33 -10.26 -0.65
N ARG A 216 13.66 -10.11 -0.54
CA ARG A 216 14.65 -10.74 -1.43
C ARG A 216 14.31 -10.60 -2.92
N ARG A 217 13.92 -9.39 -3.36
CA ARG A 217 13.65 -9.06 -4.77
C ARG A 217 12.39 -9.71 -5.34
N HIS A 218 11.51 -10.26 -4.50
CA HIS A 218 10.22 -10.80 -4.93
C HIS A 218 9.11 -10.30 -4.03
N LEU A 219 7.88 -10.39 -4.52
CA LEU A 219 6.69 -10.20 -3.72
C LEU A 219 6.42 -11.50 -2.95
N ALA A 220 6.76 -11.52 -1.67
CA ALA A 220 6.59 -12.70 -0.83
C ALA A 220 5.11 -13.04 -0.64
N MET A 221 4.29 -12.02 -0.42
CA MET A 221 2.84 -12.17 -0.28
C MET A 221 2.15 -10.84 -0.58
N PHE A 222 0.94 -10.90 -1.13
CA PHE A 222 0.02 -9.76 -1.23
C PHE A 222 -1.42 -10.25 -1.11
N GLY A 223 -2.25 -9.57 -0.33
CA GLY A 223 -3.64 -9.95 -0.13
C GLY A 223 -4.32 -9.20 1.00
N PRO A 224 -5.55 -9.61 1.39
CA PRO A 224 -6.27 -9.01 2.49
C PRO A 224 -5.43 -9.03 3.77
N ARG A 225 -5.48 -7.96 4.56
CA ARG A 225 -4.71 -7.81 5.81
C ARG A 225 -4.87 -9.02 6.74
N GLU A 226 -6.05 -9.61 6.78
CA GLU A 226 -6.38 -10.75 7.61
C GLU A 226 -5.49 -11.95 7.27
N VAL A 227 -5.22 -12.18 5.99
CA VAL A 227 -4.36 -13.28 5.52
C VAL A 227 -2.91 -13.05 5.97
N LEU A 228 -2.38 -11.84 5.78
CA LEU A 228 -0.97 -11.57 6.11
C LEU A 228 -0.73 -11.50 7.62
N LEU A 229 -1.65 -10.90 8.38
CA LEU A 229 -1.54 -10.79 9.83
C LEU A 229 -1.75 -12.12 10.56
N THR A 230 -2.33 -13.12 9.89
CA THR A 230 -2.47 -14.50 10.40
C THR A 230 -1.58 -15.50 9.66
N SER A 231 -0.64 -15.03 8.86
CA SER A 231 0.24 -15.88 8.07
C SER A 231 1.26 -16.59 8.95
N ASP A 232 1.43 -17.88 8.69
CA ASP A 232 2.50 -18.70 9.28
C ASP A 232 3.80 -18.63 8.47
N ASP A 233 3.82 -17.86 7.36
CA ASP A 233 5.05 -17.63 6.60
C ASP A 233 6.11 -16.97 7.51
N PRO A 234 7.30 -17.58 7.68
CA PRO A 234 8.29 -17.11 8.64
C PRO A 234 8.79 -15.69 8.37
N VAL A 235 8.89 -15.28 7.10
CA VAL A 235 9.32 -13.93 6.71
C VAL A 235 8.25 -12.91 7.08
N VAL A 236 6.99 -13.19 6.68
CA VAL A 236 5.85 -12.31 6.96
C VAL A 236 5.60 -12.19 8.45
N SER A 237 5.58 -13.32 9.16
CA SER A 237 5.37 -13.40 10.60
C SER A 237 6.48 -12.70 11.37
N GLN A 238 7.75 -12.89 10.99
CA GLN A 238 8.86 -12.22 11.65
C GLN A 238 8.75 -10.70 11.51
N PHE A 239 8.51 -10.19 10.30
CA PHE A 239 8.44 -8.77 10.03
C PHE A 239 7.25 -8.10 10.72
N LEU A 240 6.05 -8.65 10.55
CA LEU A 240 4.84 -8.07 11.13
C LEU A 240 4.80 -8.14 12.66
N ASN A 241 5.49 -9.09 13.27
CA ASN A 241 5.55 -9.22 14.72
C ASN A 241 6.82 -8.61 15.34
N GLY A 242 7.72 -8.03 14.52
CA GLY A 242 8.98 -7.45 15.00
C GLY A 242 9.87 -8.47 15.73
N ARG A 243 9.81 -9.75 15.34
CA ARG A 243 10.55 -10.83 16.01
C ARG A 243 12.03 -10.77 15.61
N ARG A 244 12.93 -10.96 16.59
CA ARG A 244 14.38 -11.05 16.33
C ARG A 244 14.79 -12.35 15.66
N GLN A 245 14.03 -13.42 15.89
CA GLN A 245 14.28 -14.76 15.33
C GLN A 245 13.46 -14.92 14.05
N GLY A 246 14.11 -15.40 13.00
CA GLY A 246 13.53 -15.67 11.69
C GLY A 246 14.50 -15.35 10.54
N PRO A 247 14.07 -15.52 9.28
CA PRO A 247 14.91 -15.41 8.08
C PRO A 247 15.41 -13.98 7.74
N ILE A 248 14.86 -12.95 8.37
CA ILE A 248 15.28 -11.55 8.20
C ILE A 248 16.41 -11.28 9.20
N GLY A 249 17.64 -11.30 8.70
CA GLY A 249 18.85 -10.98 9.47
C GLY A 249 19.23 -9.49 9.45
N MET A 250 20.33 -9.17 10.14
CA MET A 250 20.86 -7.80 10.28
C MET A 250 21.53 -7.23 9.01
N SER A 251 21.90 -8.07 8.03
CA SER A 251 22.47 -7.60 6.76
C SER A 251 21.53 -7.89 5.60
N GLU A 252 21.16 -6.85 4.86
CA GLU A 252 20.29 -6.93 3.67
C GLU A 252 20.90 -7.76 2.53
N GLU A 253 22.23 -7.89 2.50
CA GLU A 253 23.00 -8.49 1.39
C GLU A 253 23.40 -9.95 1.57
N LYS A 254 23.21 -10.58 2.74
CA LYS A 254 23.73 -11.95 2.93
C LYS A 254 22.80 -13.03 2.35
N ASP A 255 23.30 -13.56 1.23
CA ASP A 255 23.05 -14.81 0.52
C ASP A 255 21.80 -15.63 0.86
N SER A 256 21.09 -16.03 -0.19
CA SER A 256 19.98 -16.97 -0.16
C SER A 256 20.26 -18.19 0.73
N ALA A 257 21.49 -18.71 0.65
CA ALA A 257 22.01 -19.84 1.39
C ALA A 257 22.14 -19.62 2.90
N GLN A 258 22.30 -18.38 3.39
CA GLN A 258 22.33 -18.10 4.83
C GLN A 258 20.92 -18.14 5.42
N ALA A 259 19.93 -17.51 4.78
CA ALA A 259 18.56 -17.62 5.32
C ALA A 259 17.94 -18.99 5.06
N GLU A 260 18.36 -19.76 4.05
CA GLU A 260 17.97 -21.18 3.96
C GLU A 260 18.47 -21.98 5.18
N ARG A 261 19.69 -21.70 5.65
CA ARG A 261 20.22 -22.29 6.90
C ARG A 261 19.48 -21.77 8.13
N GLU A 262 19.29 -20.46 8.24
CA GLU A 262 18.55 -19.86 9.36
C GLU A 262 17.11 -20.35 9.40
N MET A 263 16.46 -20.55 8.24
CA MET A 263 15.12 -21.14 8.10
C MET A 263 15.10 -22.61 8.54
N ALA A 264 16.13 -23.39 8.20
CA ALA A 264 16.28 -24.78 8.62
C ALA A 264 16.62 -24.92 10.12
N GLU A 265 17.16 -23.87 10.75
CA GLU A 265 17.51 -23.80 12.16
C GLU A 265 16.41 -23.19 13.05
N ILE A 266 15.28 -22.72 12.48
CA ILE A 266 14.14 -22.21 13.26
C ILE A 266 13.51 -23.38 14.04
N PRO A 267 13.49 -23.35 15.39
CA PRO A 267 12.80 -24.37 16.18
C PRO A 267 11.32 -24.43 15.78
N GLY A 268 10.79 -25.64 15.62
CA GLY A 268 9.40 -25.88 15.27
C GLY A 268 8.43 -25.16 16.22
N GLU A 269 7.39 -24.60 15.62
CA GLU A 269 6.30 -23.81 16.22
C GLU A 269 6.70 -22.43 16.72
N LEU A 270 6.60 -21.46 15.80
CA LEU A 270 6.41 -20.06 16.15
C LEU A 270 5.10 -19.94 16.95
N GLU A 271 5.19 -19.68 18.26
CA GLU A 271 4.04 -19.55 19.18
C GLU A 271 2.93 -18.68 18.56
N GLY A 272 1.72 -19.27 18.50
CA GLY A 272 0.36 -18.72 18.30
C GLY A 272 0.18 -17.47 17.42
N VAL A 273 -0.82 -17.50 16.53
CA VAL A 273 -1.25 -16.31 15.78
C VAL A 273 -1.65 -15.20 16.77
N PRO A 274 -0.95 -14.04 16.79
CA PRO A 274 -1.29 -12.95 17.69
C PRO A 274 -2.68 -12.38 17.37
N PRO A 275 -3.37 -11.78 18.34
CA PRO A 275 -4.69 -11.21 18.11
C PRO A 275 -4.60 -10.10 17.06
N LEU A 276 -5.49 -10.17 16.06
CA LEU A 276 -5.58 -9.17 15.00
C LEU A 276 -5.92 -7.81 15.60
N LYS A 277 -5.01 -6.85 15.45
CA LYS A 277 -5.31 -5.45 15.78
C LYS A 277 -6.48 -4.96 14.92
N PRO A 278 -7.49 -4.31 15.52
CA PRO A 278 -8.55 -3.68 14.76
C PRO A 278 -8.00 -2.65 13.76
N GLN A 279 -8.65 -2.56 12.60
CA GLN A 279 -8.39 -1.46 11.68
C GLN A 279 -8.92 -0.15 12.28
N LEU A 280 -8.23 0.95 12.01
CA LEU A 280 -8.72 2.29 12.30
C LEU A 280 -10.04 2.54 11.57
N VAL A 281 -10.93 3.27 12.23
CA VAL A 281 -12.23 3.68 11.69
C VAL A 281 -12.20 5.17 11.36
N PRO A 282 -13.04 5.64 10.41
CA PRO A 282 -13.16 7.06 10.14
C PRO A 282 -13.53 7.87 11.37
N SER A 283 -13.01 9.09 11.43
CA SER A 283 -13.34 10.09 12.45
C SER A 283 -14.85 10.35 12.49
N PRO A 284 -15.43 10.67 13.66
CA PRO A 284 -16.86 10.95 13.78
C PRO A 284 -17.34 12.01 12.79
N GLY A 285 -18.49 11.78 12.15
CA GLY A 285 -19.09 12.69 11.17
C GLY A 285 -18.68 12.43 9.71
N LEU A 286 -17.67 11.57 9.48
CA LEU A 286 -17.28 11.14 8.14
C LEU A 286 -18.09 9.92 7.66
N PRO A 287 -18.21 9.72 6.33
CA PRO A 287 -18.87 8.55 5.77
C PRO A 287 -18.15 7.24 6.14
N GLU A 288 -18.87 6.13 6.06
CA GLU A 288 -18.27 4.80 6.20
C GLU A 288 -17.36 4.46 5.03
N ARG A 289 -16.31 3.69 5.30
CA ARG A 289 -15.39 3.20 4.26
C ARG A 289 -16.00 2.04 3.50
N LYS A 290 -16.39 2.29 2.24
CA LYS A 290 -16.86 1.26 1.29
C LYS A 290 -15.83 0.14 1.09
N ALA A 291 -14.54 0.47 1.18
CA ALA A 291 -13.42 -0.47 1.14
C ALA A 291 -13.55 -1.63 2.15
N VAL A 292 -14.08 -1.37 3.34
CA VAL A 292 -14.20 -2.39 4.41
C VAL A 292 -15.13 -3.51 3.96
N ALA A 293 -16.30 -3.16 3.38
CA ALA A 293 -17.24 -4.14 2.87
C ALA A 293 -16.66 -4.94 1.69
N ARG A 294 -15.97 -4.26 0.74
CA ARG A 294 -15.30 -4.91 -0.39
C ARG A 294 -14.24 -5.92 0.08
N ARG A 295 -13.40 -5.54 1.05
CA ARG A 295 -12.41 -6.42 1.66
C ARG A 295 -13.07 -7.61 2.36
N GLN A 296 -14.08 -7.38 3.20
CA GLN A 296 -14.77 -8.43 3.94
C GLN A 296 -15.37 -9.48 3.00
N ALA A 297 -16.00 -9.06 1.91
CA ALA A 297 -16.54 -9.97 0.90
C ALA A 297 -15.45 -10.86 0.27
N ARG A 298 -14.26 -10.31 -0.03
CA ARG A 298 -13.13 -11.11 -0.53
C ARG A 298 -12.59 -12.08 0.51
N VAL A 299 -12.48 -11.65 1.77
CA VAL A 299 -12.07 -12.53 2.87
C VAL A 299 -13.06 -13.68 3.05
N ASP A 300 -14.36 -13.39 2.98
CA ASP A 300 -15.41 -14.41 3.10
C ASP A 300 -15.32 -15.46 1.98
N ALA A 301 -15.04 -15.02 0.75
CA ALA A 301 -14.86 -15.92 -0.39
C ALA A 301 -13.70 -16.90 -0.21
N ILE A 302 -12.61 -16.48 0.44
CA ILE A 302 -11.41 -17.33 0.67
C ILE A 302 -11.36 -17.93 2.08
N MET A 303 -12.30 -17.62 2.97
CA MET A 303 -12.24 -18.01 4.39
C MET A 303 -12.07 -19.51 4.58
N HIS A 304 -12.67 -20.31 3.71
CA HIS A 304 -12.61 -21.76 3.72
C HIS A 304 -11.24 -22.34 3.35
N THR A 305 -10.38 -21.57 2.66
CA THR A 305 -9.03 -21.99 2.26
C THR A 305 -7.97 -21.63 3.31
N LEU A 306 -8.33 -20.83 4.32
CA LEU A 306 -7.39 -20.38 5.34
C LEU A 306 -7.18 -21.45 6.43
N PRO A 307 -6.00 -21.51 7.07
CA PRO A 307 -5.77 -22.36 8.24
C PRO A 307 -6.79 -22.12 9.36
N LYS A 308 -7.08 -23.15 10.15
CA LYS A 308 -8.09 -23.09 11.22
C LYS A 308 -7.80 -21.97 12.23
N ALA A 309 -6.54 -21.80 12.62
CA ALA A 309 -6.11 -20.73 13.52
C ALA A 309 -6.41 -19.33 12.93
N ALA A 310 -6.13 -19.13 11.64
CA ALA A 310 -6.44 -17.89 10.93
C ALA A 310 -7.96 -17.64 10.88
N GLN A 311 -8.76 -18.66 10.57
CA GLN A 311 -10.22 -18.55 10.56
C GLN A 311 -10.77 -18.10 11.92
N ASP A 312 -10.29 -18.71 13.00
CA ASP A 312 -10.75 -18.41 14.35
C ASP A 312 -10.31 -17.00 14.80
N ALA A 313 -9.08 -16.59 14.47
CA ALA A 313 -8.59 -15.23 14.72
C ALA A 313 -9.41 -14.15 13.97
N ILE A 314 -9.77 -14.40 12.71
CA ILE A 314 -10.59 -13.49 11.91
C ILE A 314 -12.00 -13.34 12.50
N ARG A 315 -12.63 -14.44 12.90
CA ARG A 315 -13.96 -14.41 13.55
C ARG A 315 -13.93 -13.64 14.86
N ALA A 316 -12.95 -13.91 15.72
CA ALA A 316 -12.78 -13.21 16.99
C ALA A 316 -12.55 -11.71 16.78
N SER A 317 -11.76 -11.32 15.78
CA SER A 317 -11.53 -9.91 15.42
C SER A 317 -12.82 -9.20 15.00
N ARG A 318 -13.63 -9.84 14.15
CA ARG A 318 -14.92 -9.28 13.70
C ARG A 318 -15.90 -9.12 14.85
N GLU A 319 -15.99 -10.09 15.75
CA GLU A 319 -16.83 -10.00 16.94
C GLU A 319 -16.40 -8.86 17.86
N ALA A 320 -15.09 -8.70 18.08
CA ALA A 320 -14.55 -7.60 18.86
C ALA A 320 -14.86 -6.23 18.23
N THR A 321 -14.72 -6.09 16.91
CA THR A 321 -15.09 -4.86 16.19
C THR A 321 -16.59 -4.58 16.30
N ALA A 322 -17.44 -5.57 16.08
CA ALA A 322 -18.89 -5.41 16.19
C ALA A 322 -19.33 -5.01 17.61
N GLN A 323 -18.69 -5.55 18.65
CA GLN A 323 -18.94 -5.14 20.04
C GLN A 323 -18.50 -3.69 20.30
N ALA A 324 -17.35 -3.28 19.76
CA ALA A 324 -16.86 -1.91 19.88
C ALA A 324 -17.79 -0.90 19.18
N GLU A 325 -18.28 -1.23 17.97
CA GLU A 325 -19.24 -0.40 17.24
C GLU A 325 -20.57 -0.25 17.97
N ARG A 326 -21.11 -1.35 18.52
CA ARG A 326 -22.32 -1.31 19.35
C ARG A 326 -22.15 -0.43 20.59
N ARG A 327 -21.00 -0.51 21.26
CA ARG A 327 -20.67 0.37 22.40
C ARG A 327 -20.56 1.84 22.00
N ALA A 328 -20.13 2.11 20.78
CA ALA A 328 -20.04 3.46 20.21
C ALA A 328 -21.36 3.97 19.61
N GLY A 329 -22.46 3.21 19.74
CA GLY A 329 -23.78 3.60 19.19
C GLY A 329 -23.86 3.55 17.66
N ARG A 330 -22.94 2.83 16.99
CA ARG A 330 -22.92 2.66 15.53
C ARG A 330 -23.54 1.32 15.14
N THR A 331 -24.18 1.26 13.97
CA THR A 331 -24.68 0.00 13.40
C THR A 331 -23.51 -0.78 12.81
N PRO A 332 -23.30 -2.05 13.21
CA PRO A 332 -22.24 -2.84 12.61
C PRO A 332 -22.47 -3.05 11.11
N VAL A 333 -21.40 -3.02 10.31
CA VAL A 333 -21.48 -3.31 8.88
C VAL A 333 -22.09 -4.72 8.70
N ALA A 334 -23.24 -4.80 8.02
CA ALA A 334 -23.92 -6.06 7.77
C ALA A 334 -23.07 -6.96 6.85
N ALA A 335 -23.04 -8.26 7.13
CA ALA A 335 -22.44 -9.24 6.22
C ALA A 335 -23.09 -9.11 4.84
N TYR A 336 -22.29 -8.78 3.83
CA TYR A 336 -22.77 -8.57 2.47
C TYR A 336 -23.29 -9.90 1.89
N PRO A 337 -24.47 -9.93 1.25
CA PRO A 337 -24.94 -11.14 0.57
C PRO A 337 -23.98 -11.47 -0.58
N SER A 338 -23.56 -12.74 -0.66
CA SER A 338 -22.66 -13.28 -1.69
C SER A 338 -23.29 -13.11 -3.07
N GLY A 339 -22.90 -12.08 -3.82
CA GLY A 339 -23.59 -11.73 -5.07
C GLY A 339 -22.80 -10.87 -6.05
N TYR A 340 -21.47 -10.88 -6.01
CA TYR A 340 -20.63 -10.39 -7.10
C TYR A 340 -19.64 -11.49 -7.47
N ALA A 341 -19.91 -12.16 -8.59
CA ALA A 341 -18.96 -13.00 -9.29
C ALA A 341 -18.35 -12.15 -10.40
N ASP A 342 -17.04 -11.96 -10.39
CA ASP A 342 -16.30 -11.52 -11.56
C ASP A 342 -14.91 -12.18 -11.62
N GLY A 343 -14.58 -12.69 -12.81
CA GLY A 343 -13.24 -13.03 -13.30
C GLY A 343 -12.64 -14.37 -12.83
N PRO A 344 -11.97 -15.15 -13.71
CA PRO A 344 -11.51 -16.48 -13.36
C PRO A 344 -10.38 -16.40 -12.33
N THR A 345 -10.62 -16.97 -11.16
CA THR A 345 -9.59 -17.42 -10.26
C THR A 345 -8.78 -18.51 -10.96
N GLU A 346 -7.65 -18.14 -11.55
CA GLU A 346 -6.66 -19.13 -11.95
C GLU A 346 -6.17 -19.85 -10.70
N ARG A 347 -6.33 -21.17 -10.75
CA ARG A 347 -5.97 -22.11 -9.69
C ARG A 347 -4.47 -21.99 -9.45
N LEU A 348 -4.09 -21.76 -8.20
CA LEU A 348 -2.76 -22.11 -7.69
C LEU A 348 -2.59 -23.63 -7.89
N ASN A 349 -1.94 -24.03 -8.98
CA ASN A 349 -1.50 -25.41 -9.13
C ASN A 349 -0.28 -25.64 -8.24
N PRO A 350 -0.24 -26.73 -7.46
CA PRO A 350 0.96 -27.11 -6.72
C PRO A 350 2.08 -27.45 -7.70
N VAL A 351 3.29 -27.01 -7.37
CA VAL A 351 4.53 -27.34 -8.09
C VAL A 351 4.78 -28.84 -7.93
N ASP A 352 4.53 -29.62 -8.98
CA ASP A 352 4.92 -31.02 -9.04
C ASP A 352 6.45 -31.13 -9.06
N GLY A 353 6.99 -31.94 -8.16
CA GLY A 353 8.41 -32.22 -8.02
C GLY A 353 8.94 -33.00 -9.23
N GLY A 354 9.60 -32.29 -10.15
CA GLY A 354 10.44 -32.88 -11.18
C GLY A 354 11.89 -33.01 -10.69
N GLU A 355 12.43 -34.23 -10.69
CA GLU A 355 13.84 -34.51 -10.45
C GLU A 355 14.78 -33.71 -11.37
N PRO A 356 15.96 -33.28 -10.89
CA PRO A 356 16.93 -32.57 -11.71
C PRO A 356 17.61 -33.50 -12.74
N PRO A 357 17.93 -33.01 -13.96
CA PRO A 357 18.58 -33.83 -14.98
C PRO A 357 20.05 -34.11 -14.61
N GLN A 358 20.48 -35.36 -14.79
CA GLN A 358 21.87 -35.79 -14.58
C GLN A 358 22.81 -35.23 -15.66
N PRO A 359 24.09 -34.95 -15.32
CA PRO A 359 25.06 -34.42 -16.26
C PRO A 359 25.53 -35.48 -17.27
N GLY A 360 25.33 -35.18 -18.55
CA GLY A 360 25.80 -35.99 -19.67
C GLY A 360 27.33 -36.06 -19.73
N ARG A 361 27.85 -37.29 -19.77
CA ARG A 361 29.26 -37.60 -20.02
C ARG A 361 29.65 -37.20 -21.44
N HIS A 362 30.60 -36.28 -21.58
CA HIS A 362 31.37 -36.15 -22.81
C HIS A 362 32.26 -37.39 -23.00
N ARG A 363 32.15 -38.05 -24.15
CA ARG A 363 33.21 -38.86 -24.74
C ARG A 363 33.39 -38.44 -26.19
N ILE A 364 34.58 -37.87 -26.42
CA ILE A 364 35.46 -37.85 -27.61
C ILE A 364 34.78 -37.55 -28.94
#